data_AF-A0A0S8ER79-F1
#
_entry.id   AF-A0A0S8ER79-F1
#
_cell.length_a   1.000
_cell.length_b   1.000
_cell.length_c   1.000
_cell.angle_alpha   90.00
_cell.angle_beta   90.00
_cell.angle_gamma   90.00
#
_symmetry.space_group_name_H-M   'P 1'
#
loop_
_entity.id
_entity.type
_entity.pdbx_description
1 polymer ?
#
loop_
_entity_poly.entity_id
_entity_poly.type
_entity_poly.pdbx_seq_one_letter_code
_entity_poly.pdbx_strand_id
1 'polypeptide(L)'
;MIEPFKSKLKPHELPRDTIVDLWRRTVRAHRDLRETWFAAVEERYGRDVAEAVALDGWPLLHGGATPKELFFDDLRFIVAATELKPDMLTVAEHGQAEIPPELSGNRRWFELFVRASSLVEGKGEPESGPPAWTGSPGRLRGLARGKGIELGFVVLLKAWQASQGKHACKIDVEAFEQKVANDFDAKTLGLLWNYAALAYMLATDRWYTGVRKRYGEEIAQELEKDVWIDRGAAEYDLKIGQEAMGITGDDVEALLRSFQFAPGEVGILDVELELHDANHGTLTHHACPALDRFEHFDDLRLRHCCDICIAAMPISGEMLNRKIECKPLKLPPRRDANDIACKWEYRLRDQS
;
A
#
# COMPACT_ATOMS: atom_id res chain seq x y z
N MET A 1 -16.66 3.91 -27.97
CA MET A 1 -16.48 5.23 -27.35
C MET A 1 -15.88 4.98 -25.98
N ILE A 2 -14.73 5.57 -25.66
CA ILE A 2 -14.11 5.45 -24.33
C ILE A 2 -14.99 6.26 -23.36
N GLU A 3 -15.35 5.69 -22.21
CA GLU A 3 -16.11 6.44 -21.19
C GLU A 3 -15.34 7.69 -20.77
N PRO A 4 -16.00 8.83 -20.46
CA PRO A 4 -15.32 10.01 -19.94
C PRO A 4 -14.47 9.70 -18.70
N PHE A 5 -13.37 10.44 -18.51
CA PHE A 5 -12.53 10.29 -17.33
C PHE A 5 -13.30 10.66 -16.06
N LYS A 6 -13.31 9.75 -15.07
CA LYS A 6 -13.99 9.93 -13.78
C LYS A 6 -12.94 10.03 -12.70
N SER A 7 -12.55 11.25 -12.31
CA SER A 7 -11.46 11.49 -11.34
C SER A 7 -11.66 10.82 -9.98
N LYS A 8 -12.91 10.62 -9.56
CA LYS A 8 -13.28 10.04 -8.25
C LYS A 8 -13.81 8.61 -8.34
N LEU A 9 -13.51 7.90 -9.43
CA LEU A 9 -13.95 6.52 -9.62
C LEU A 9 -13.45 5.63 -8.47
N LYS A 10 -14.38 4.92 -7.82
CA LYS A 10 -14.10 3.98 -6.74
C LYS A 10 -14.10 2.54 -7.24
N PRO A 11 -13.37 1.62 -6.59
CA PRO A 11 -13.33 0.22 -7.01
C PRO A 11 -14.71 -0.43 -7.11
N HIS A 12 -15.61 -0.17 -6.16
CA HIS A 12 -16.96 -0.76 -6.16
C HIS A 12 -17.89 -0.23 -7.26
N GLU A 13 -17.46 0.76 -8.03
CA GLU A 13 -18.17 1.29 -9.21
C GLU A 13 -17.71 0.61 -10.51
N LEU A 14 -16.65 -0.21 -10.46
CA LEU A 14 -16.15 -0.96 -11.61
C LEU A 14 -17.08 -2.14 -11.96
N PRO A 15 -17.06 -2.60 -13.23
CA PRO A 15 -17.62 -3.89 -13.57
C PRO A 15 -17.05 -5.00 -12.69
N ARG A 16 -17.89 -5.96 -12.28
CA ARG A 16 -17.48 -7.07 -11.40
C ARG A 16 -16.22 -7.77 -11.90
N ASP A 17 -16.18 -8.12 -13.19
CA ASP A 17 -15.07 -8.85 -13.78
C ASP A 17 -13.76 -8.04 -13.71
N THR A 18 -13.85 -6.72 -13.88
CA THR A 18 -12.72 -5.79 -13.73
C THR A 18 -12.18 -5.78 -12.31
N ILE A 19 -13.04 -5.66 -11.29
CA ILE A 19 -12.57 -5.64 -9.90
C ILE A 19 -12.05 -7.01 -9.42
N VAL A 20 -12.64 -8.12 -9.91
CA VAL A 20 -12.14 -9.47 -9.64
C VAL A 20 -10.78 -9.68 -10.31
N ASP A 21 -10.57 -9.20 -11.53
CA ASP A 21 -9.27 -9.24 -12.20
C ASP A 21 -8.24 -8.39 -11.45
N LEU A 22 -8.63 -7.17 -11.06
CA LEU A 22 -7.80 -6.28 -10.26
C LEU A 22 -7.36 -6.93 -8.93
N TRP A 23 -8.28 -7.58 -8.20
CA TRP A 23 -7.95 -8.38 -7.03
C TRP A 23 -6.89 -9.44 -7.34
N ARG A 24 -7.11 -10.27 -8.37
CA ARG A 24 -6.18 -11.36 -8.72
C ARG A 24 -4.80 -10.84 -9.08
N ARG A 25 -4.73 -9.70 -9.76
CA ARG A 25 -3.47 -9.03 -10.12
C ARG A 25 -2.76 -8.48 -8.89
N THR A 26 -3.46 -7.88 -7.93
CA THR A 26 -2.86 -7.43 -6.67
C THR A 26 -2.37 -8.60 -5.82
N VAL A 27 -3.12 -9.71 -5.74
CA VAL A 27 -2.67 -10.94 -5.05
C VAL A 27 -1.39 -11.47 -5.69
N ARG A 28 -1.34 -11.50 -7.02
CA ARG A 28 -0.14 -11.88 -7.77
C ARG A 28 1.02 -10.91 -7.52
N ALA A 29 0.74 -9.62 -7.47
CA ALA A 29 1.75 -8.58 -7.24
C ALA A 29 2.46 -8.73 -5.90
N HIS A 30 1.74 -9.14 -4.86
CA HIS A 30 2.35 -9.46 -3.56
C HIS A 30 3.40 -10.56 -3.68
N ARG A 31 3.11 -11.64 -4.41
CA ARG A 31 4.10 -12.70 -4.68
C ARG A 31 5.26 -12.16 -5.50
N ASP A 32 4.97 -11.51 -6.62
CA ASP A 32 6.00 -11.08 -7.58
C ASP A 32 6.95 -10.07 -6.90
N LEU A 33 6.44 -9.14 -6.08
CA LEU A 33 7.26 -8.22 -5.28
C LEU A 33 8.15 -8.94 -4.26
N ARG A 34 7.62 -9.98 -3.59
CA ARG A 34 8.43 -10.80 -2.67
C ARG A 34 9.55 -11.55 -3.38
N GLU A 35 9.29 -12.05 -4.59
CA GLU A 35 10.30 -12.71 -5.42
C GLU A 35 11.37 -11.72 -5.89
N THR A 36 10.99 -10.49 -6.27
CA THR A 36 11.93 -9.42 -6.63
C THR A 36 12.84 -9.05 -5.46
N TRP A 37 12.28 -8.87 -4.26
CA TRP A 37 13.06 -8.65 -3.04
C TRP A 37 13.98 -9.81 -2.70
N PHE A 38 13.47 -11.04 -2.80
CA PHE A 38 14.27 -12.24 -2.55
C PHE A 38 15.48 -12.28 -3.50
N ALA A 39 15.26 -12.07 -4.79
CA ALA A 39 16.31 -12.05 -5.80
C ALA A 39 17.33 -10.93 -5.53
N ALA A 40 16.89 -9.72 -5.14
CA ALA A 40 17.78 -8.62 -4.81
C ALA A 40 18.70 -8.94 -3.61
N VAL A 41 18.13 -9.54 -2.56
CA VAL A 41 18.91 -9.96 -1.38
C VAL A 41 19.82 -11.16 -1.71
N GLU A 42 19.33 -12.14 -2.46
CA GLU A 42 20.09 -13.33 -2.87
C GLU A 42 21.30 -12.96 -3.73
N GLU A 43 21.11 -12.09 -4.72
CA GLU A 43 22.18 -11.65 -5.61
C GLU A 43 23.31 -10.93 -4.84
N ARG A 44 22.94 -10.09 -3.86
CA ARG A 44 23.90 -9.27 -3.12
C ARG A 44 24.54 -9.98 -1.92
N TYR A 45 23.80 -10.84 -1.24
CA TYR A 45 24.19 -11.42 0.06
C TYR A 45 24.14 -12.95 0.11
N GLY A 46 23.71 -13.61 -0.96
CA GLY A 46 23.56 -15.05 -1.04
C GLY A 46 22.20 -15.55 -0.56
N ARG A 47 21.85 -16.74 -1.02
CA ARG A 47 20.55 -17.38 -0.80
C ARG A 47 20.19 -17.56 0.68
N ASP A 48 21.14 -18.03 1.49
CA ASP A 48 20.91 -18.27 2.92
C ASP A 48 20.48 -16.99 3.65
N VAL A 49 20.99 -15.83 3.22
CA VAL A 49 20.60 -14.53 3.77
C VAL A 49 19.19 -14.17 3.32
N ALA A 50 18.87 -14.32 2.03
CA ALA A 50 17.54 -14.06 1.49
C ALA A 50 16.48 -14.93 2.19
N GLU A 51 16.76 -16.22 2.39
CA GLU A 51 15.90 -17.15 3.13
C GLU A 51 15.74 -16.72 4.59
N ALA A 52 16.82 -16.31 5.27
CA ALA A 52 16.75 -15.88 6.65
C ALA A 52 15.98 -14.55 6.84
N VAL A 53 16.13 -13.59 5.91
CA VAL A 53 15.34 -12.35 5.89
C VAL A 53 13.87 -12.66 5.61
N ALA A 54 13.58 -13.53 4.63
CA ALA A 54 12.23 -13.96 4.33
C ALA A 54 11.57 -14.66 5.53
N LEU A 55 12.29 -15.52 6.26
CA LEU A 55 11.80 -16.20 7.45
C LEU A 55 11.50 -15.24 8.61
N ASP A 56 12.37 -14.24 8.83
CA ASP A 56 12.14 -13.18 9.80
C ASP A 56 10.87 -12.38 9.45
N GLY A 57 10.68 -12.11 8.14
CA GLY A 57 9.50 -11.47 7.60
C GLY A 57 8.26 -12.33 7.78
N TRP A 58 8.29 -13.60 7.39
CA TRP A 58 7.14 -14.52 7.36
C TRP A 58 7.48 -15.86 8.05
N PRO A 59 7.26 -15.97 9.38
CA PRO A 59 7.54 -17.19 10.12
C PRO A 59 6.82 -18.45 9.62
N LEU A 60 5.68 -18.29 8.93
CA LEU A 60 4.94 -19.40 8.31
C LEU A 60 5.74 -20.17 7.26
N LEU A 61 6.79 -19.58 6.68
CA LEU A 61 7.70 -20.27 5.78
C LEU A 61 8.36 -21.49 6.44
N HIS A 62 8.57 -21.49 7.77
CA HIS A 62 9.04 -22.68 8.50
C HIS A 62 8.10 -23.89 8.36
N GLY A 63 6.80 -23.63 8.16
CA GLY A 63 5.78 -24.66 7.96
C GLY A 63 5.54 -25.04 6.50
N GLY A 64 6.32 -24.48 5.55
CA GLY A 64 6.13 -24.71 4.12
C GLY A 64 4.97 -23.92 3.50
N ALA A 65 4.56 -22.81 4.12
CA ALA A 65 3.49 -21.97 3.58
C ALA A 65 3.82 -21.49 2.16
N THR A 66 2.84 -21.61 1.28
CA THR A 66 2.89 -21.13 -0.10
C THR A 66 2.85 -19.61 -0.16
N PRO A 67 3.31 -18.97 -1.25
CA PRO A 67 3.21 -17.52 -1.41
C PRO A 67 1.78 -16.98 -1.24
N LYS A 68 0.78 -17.75 -1.65
CA LYS A 68 -0.63 -17.36 -1.53
C LYS A 68 -1.11 -17.39 -0.08
N GLU A 69 -0.71 -18.39 0.70
CA GLU A 69 -1.02 -18.42 2.14
C GLU A 69 -0.36 -17.27 2.89
N LEU A 70 0.83 -16.86 2.48
CA LEU A 70 1.52 -15.69 3.04
C LEU A 70 0.79 -14.38 2.70
N PHE A 71 0.28 -14.24 1.48
CA PHE A 71 -0.61 -13.12 1.13
C PHE A 71 -1.85 -13.09 2.03
N PHE A 72 -2.53 -14.22 2.23
CA PHE A 72 -3.71 -14.27 3.09
C PHE A 72 -3.39 -13.99 4.56
N ASP A 73 -2.19 -14.36 5.02
CA ASP A 73 -1.73 -13.98 6.35
C ASP A 73 -1.57 -12.46 6.49
N ASP A 74 -0.89 -11.83 5.52
CA ASP A 74 -0.75 -10.37 5.46
C ASP A 74 -2.11 -9.67 5.37
N LEU A 75 -3.01 -10.18 4.53
CA LEU A 75 -4.36 -9.66 4.37
C LEU A 75 -5.13 -9.68 5.70
N ARG A 76 -5.08 -10.79 6.45
CA ARG A 76 -5.74 -10.89 7.75
C ARG A 76 -5.14 -9.93 8.77
N PHE A 77 -3.81 -9.78 8.76
CA PHE A 77 -3.14 -8.79 9.59
C PHE A 77 -3.62 -7.37 9.26
N ILE A 78 -3.70 -7.02 7.98
CA ILE A 78 -4.20 -5.72 7.53
C ILE A 78 -5.65 -5.49 7.99
N VAL A 79 -6.53 -6.47 7.82
CA VAL A 79 -7.91 -6.38 8.30
C VAL A 79 -7.93 -6.08 9.81
N ALA A 80 -7.10 -6.77 10.59
CA ALA A 80 -6.98 -6.52 12.04
C ALA A 80 -6.41 -5.12 12.34
N ALA A 81 -5.37 -4.70 11.62
CA ALA A 81 -4.78 -3.37 11.77
C ALA A 81 -5.79 -2.26 11.44
N THR A 82 -6.66 -2.46 10.45
CA THR A 82 -7.67 -1.47 10.06
C THR A 82 -8.84 -1.37 11.05
N GLU A 83 -9.08 -2.37 11.89
CA GLU A 83 -10.03 -2.25 13.02
C GLU A 83 -9.49 -1.27 14.08
N LEU A 84 -8.16 -1.20 14.23
CA LEU A 84 -7.48 -0.25 15.12
C LEU A 84 -7.30 1.12 14.47
N LYS A 85 -7.05 1.13 13.16
CA LYS A 85 -6.71 2.32 12.41
C LYS A 85 -7.48 2.36 11.07
N PRO A 86 -8.79 2.69 11.09
CA PRO A 86 -9.62 2.67 9.89
C PRO A 86 -9.16 3.62 8.78
N ASP A 87 -8.47 4.71 9.12
CA ASP A 87 -7.88 5.69 8.19
C ASP A 87 -6.69 5.14 7.38
N MET A 88 -6.27 3.89 7.60
CA MET A 88 -5.36 3.20 6.68
C MET A 88 -6.02 2.87 5.33
N LEU A 89 -7.35 2.83 5.26
CA LEU A 89 -8.07 2.62 4.00
C LEU A 89 -8.23 3.96 3.27
N THR A 90 -7.73 4.02 2.04
CA THR A 90 -7.65 5.25 1.25
C THR A 90 -8.76 5.37 0.20
N VAL A 91 -9.24 4.22 -0.31
CA VAL A 91 -10.33 4.19 -1.29
C VAL A 91 -11.63 3.64 -0.74
N ALA A 92 -11.53 2.85 0.33
CA ALA A 92 -12.60 2.11 0.93
C ALA A 92 -12.97 2.69 2.30
N GLU A 93 -14.24 2.65 2.68
CA GLU A 93 -14.64 2.90 4.06
C GLU A 93 -14.71 1.57 4.81
N HIS A 94 -14.13 1.51 6.01
CA HIS A 94 -14.14 0.30 6.84
C HIS A 94 -15.55 -0.28 7.07
N GLY A 95 -16.56 0.59 7.15
CA GLY A 95 -17.97 0.21 7.36
C GLY A 95 -18.80 0.01 6.09
N GLN A 96 -18.23 0.12 4.89
CA GLN A 96 -19.03 0.03 3.65
C GLN A 96 -19.59 -1.36 3.37
N ALA A 97 -18.96 -2.41 3.95
CA ALA A 97 -19.31 -3.81 3.76
C ALA A 97 -18.92 -4.62 5.00
N GLU A 98 -19.57 -5.77 5.21
CA GLU A 98 -19.14 -6.71 6.25
C GLU A 98 -17.82 -7.38 5.85
N ILE A 99 -16.90 -7.49 6.82
CA ILE A 99 -15.63 -8.21 6.65
C ILE A 99 -15.93 -9.71 6.52
N PRO A 100 -15.43 -10.40 5.49
CA PRO A 100 -15.61 -11.84 5.37
C PRO A 100 -15.12 -12.60 6.61
N PRO A 101 -15.92 -13.54 7.15
CA PRO A 101 -15.61 -14.23 8.40
C PRO A 101 -14.31 -15.03 8.36
N GLU A 102 -13.87 -15.44 7.17
CA GLU A 102 -12.58 -16.09 6.92
C GLU A 102 -11.41 -15.18 7.30
N LEU A 103 -11.55 -13.87 7.07
CA LEU A 103 -10.50 -12.90 7.35
C LEU A 103 -10.50 -12.45 8.80
N SER A 104 -11.67 -12.31 9.41
CA SER A 104 -11.80 -11.96 10.83
C SER A 104 -11.28 -13.09 11.73
N GLY A 105 -11.80 -14.31 11.64
CA GLY A 105 -11.39 -15.42 12.53
C GLY A 105 -11.61 -15.14 14.03
N ASN A 106 -11.17 -16.06 14.91
CA ASN A 106 -11.33 -15.90 16.37
C ASN A 106 -10.27 -14.93 16.93
N ARG A 107 -10.59 -13.64 16.88
CA ARG A 107 -9.76 -12.51 17.32
C ARG A 107 -9.92 -12.14 18.78
N ARG A 108 -10.49 -13.00 19.64
CA ARG A 108 -10.71 -12.64 21.07
C ARG A 108 -9.48 -12.09 21.78
N TRP A 109 -8.28 -12.58 21.47
CA TRP A 109 -7.04 -12.05 22.03
C TRP A 109 -6.70 -10.65 21.49
N PHE A 110 -6.96 -10.41 20.21
CA PHE A 110 -6.75 -9.15 19.53
C PHE A 110 -7.75 -8.10 20.03
N GLU A 111 -9.03 -8.48 20.19
CA GLU A 111 -10.05 -7.65 20.81
C GLU A 111 -9.68 -7.25 22.24
N LEU A 112 -9.09 -8.15 23.03
CA LEU A 112 -8.58 -7.83 24.36
C LEU A 112 -7.44 -6.81 24.30
N PHE A 113 -6.53 -6.95 23.33
CA PHE A 113 -5.43 -6.01 23.11
C PHE A 113 -5.94 -4.63 22.67
N VAL A 114 -6.86 -4.59 21.71
CA VAL A 114 -7.54 -3.38 21.21
C VAL A 114 -8.29 -2.66 22.33
N ARG A 115 -9.06 -3.40 23.15
CA ARG A 115 -9.78 -2.81 24.29
C ARG A 115 -8.82 -2.22 25.31
N ALA A 116 -7.67 -2.85 25.54
CA ALA A 116 -6.66 -2.33 26.46
C ALA A 116 -6.03 -1.03 25.92
N SER A 117 -5.74 -0.93 24.62
CA SER A 117 -5.20 0.30 24.02
C SER A 117 -6.23 1.43 23.96
N SER A 118 -7.49 1.15 23.64
CA SER A 118 -8.54 2.18 23.62
C SER A 118 -8.84 2.78 25.00
N LEU A 119 -8.59 2.03 26.08
CA LEU A 119 -8.71 2.56 27.45
C LEU A 119 -7.62 3.59 27.78
N VAL A 120 -6.49 3.54 27.08
CA VAL A 120 -5.37 4.49 27.25
C VAL A 120 -5.60 5.76 26.43
N GLU A 121 -6.24 5.65 25.26
CA GLU A 121 -6.45 6.81 24.36
C GLU A 121 -7.64 7.71 24.74
N GLY A 122 -8.45 7.31 25.73
CA GLY A 122 -9.61 8.07 26.17
C GLY A 122 -10.79 7.88 25.22
N LYS A 123 -12.00 7.74 25.80
CA LYS A 123 -13.24 7.55 25.05
C LYS A 123 -13.66 8.86 24.35
N GLY A 124 -13.02 9.21 23.24
CA GLY A 124 -13.63 10.09 22.24
C GLY A 124 -14.35 9.22 21.23
N GLU A 125 -15.64 9.43 21.00
CA GLU A 125 -16.26 8.92 19.77
C GLU A 125 -15.49 9.51 18.58
N PRO A 126 -15.21 8.73 17.53
CA PRO A 126 -14.65 9.29 16.31
C PRO A 126 -15.66 10.28 15.74
N GLU A 127 -15.41 11.58 15.91
CA GLU A 127 -16.20 12.62 15.26
C GLU A 127 -16.13 12.38 13.75
N SER A 128 -17.29 12.40 13.10
CA SER A 128 -17.40 12.46 11.64
C SER A 128 -16.91 13.84 11.17
N GLY A 129 -15.61 14.03 11.19
CA GLY A 129 -14.89 15.21 10.74
C GLY A 129 -13.68 14.80 9.90
N PRO A 130 -12.97 15.77 9.30
CA PRO A 130 -11.68 15.49 8.66
C PRO A 130 -10.78 14.71 9.64
N PRO A 131 -9.94 13.79 9.16
CA PRO A 131 -9.21 12.88 10.02
C PRO A 131 -8.37 13.67 11.05
N ALA A 132 -8.11 13.08 12.23
CA ALA A 132 -7.53 13.71 13.44
C ALA A 132 -6.11 14.32 13.28
N TRP A 133 -5.69 14.58 12.05
CA TRP A 133 -4.52 15.30 11.62
C TRP A 133 -4.71 16.83 11.68
N THR A 134 -5.91 17.38 11.87
CA THR A 134 -6.08 18.85 11.87
C THR A 134 -5.36 19.54 13.04
N GLY A 135 -4.22 20.19 12.75
CA GLY A 135 -3.45 21.06 13.64
C GLY A 135 -2.00 20.62 13.83
N SER A 136 -1.03 21.55 13.77
CA SER A 136 0.39 21.25 13.98
C SER A 136 0.63 20.66 15.37
N PRO A 137 0.94 19.36 15.51
CA PRO A 137 1.45 18.87 16.77
C PRO A 137 2.80 19.55 16.96
N GLY A 138 3.03 20.20 18.10
CA GLY A 138 4.38 20.65 18.42
C GLY A 138 5.37 19.48 18.25
N ARG A 139 6.60 19.75 17.79
CA ARG A 139 7.60 18.73 17.41
C ARG A 139 7.73 17.55 18.39
N LEU A 140 7.62 17.82 19.70
CA LEU A 140 7.60 16.80 20.75
C LEU A 140 6.37 15.86 20.70
N ARG A 141 5.17 16.40 20.47
CA ARG A 141 3.93 15.62 20.32
C ARG A 141 3.94 14.83 19.01
N GLY A 142 4.48 15.41 17.93
CA GLY A 142 4.70 14.71 16.66
C GLY A 142 5.67 13.54 16.80
N LEU A 143 6.80 13.76 17.49
CA LEU A 143 7.80 12.72 17.78
C LEU A 143 7.21 11.57 18.62
N ALA A 144 6.47 11.89 19.68
CA ALA A 144 5.83 10.89 20.53
C ALA A 144 4.76 10.09 19.77
N ARG A 145 3.93 10.75 18.95
CA ARG A 145 2.92 10.11 18.10
C ARG A 145 3.56 9.20 17.07
N GLY A 146 4.54 9.69 16.33
CA GLY A 146 5.19 8.90 15.29
C GLY A 146 5.90 7.66 15.84
N LYS A 147 6.68 7.82 16.93
CA LYS A 147 7.28 6.67 17.63
C LYS A 147 6.21 5.71 18.19
N GLY A 148 5.08 6.25 18.66
CA GLY A 148 3.94 5.46 19.11
C GLY A 148 3.31 4.63 17.98
N ILE A 149 3.15 5.20 16.79
CA ILE A 149 2.64 4.51 15.60
C ILE A 149 3.61 3.41 15.18
N GLU A 150 4.90 3.71 15.05
CA GLU A 150 5.89 2.71 14.64
C GLU A 150 6.02 1.59 15.69
N LEU A 151 6.15 1.93 16.97
CA LEU A 151 6.24 0.94 18.03
C LEU A 151 4.96 0.11 18.12
N GLY A 152 3.80 0.75 18.03
CA GLY A 152 2.49 0.10 18.03
C GLY A 152 2.36 -0.90 16.89
N PHE A 153 2.73 -0.50 15.67
CA PHE A 153 2.71 -1.37 14.49
C PHE A 153 3.68 -2.55 14.62
N VAL A 154 4.92 -2.30 15.07
CA VAL A 154 5.92 -3.37 15.30
C VAL A 154 5.46 -4.34 16.38
N VAL A 155 4.88 -3.84 17.47
CA VAL A 155 4.32 -4.68 18.54
C VAL A 155 3.14 -5.48 18.02
N LEU A 156 2.24 -4.87 17.25
CA LEU A 156 1.09 -5.53 16.65
C LEU A 156 1.52 -6.65 15.70
N LEU A 157 2.49 -6.38 14.83
CA LEU A 157 3.01 -7.34 13.87
C LEU A 157 3.71 -8.51 14.59
N LYS A 158 4.51 -8.24 15.62
CA LYS A 158 5.14 -9.29 16.42
C LYS A 158 4.13 -10.11 17.22
N ALA A 159 3.10 -9.46 17.78
CA ALA A 159 2.01 -10.14 18.47
C ALA A 159 1.22 -11.02 17.49
N TRP A 160 0.95 -10.50 16.28
CA TRP A 160 0.36 -11.25 15.19
C TRP A 160 1.21 -12.47 14.86
N GLN A 161 2.48 -12.29 14.51
CA GLN A 161 3.44 -13.37 14.22
C GLN A 161 3.53 -14.41 15.36
N ALA A 162 3.57 -13.97 16.62
CA ALA A 162 3.59 -14.86 17.78
C ALA A 162 2.27 -15.64 17.95
N SER A 163 1.14 -15.02 17.60
CA SER A 163 -0.18 -15.66 17.63
C SER A 163 -0.36 -16.73 16.55
N GLN A 164 0.50 -16.74 15.52
CA GLN A 164 0.30 -17.62 14.37
C GLN A 164 0.42 -19.11 14.72
N GLY A 165 1.29 -19.50 15.66
CA GLY A 165 1.36 -20.86 16.22
C GLY A 165 1.06 -22.01 15.22
N LYS A 166 0.45 -23.11 15.68
CA LYS A 166 -0.10 -24.17 14.80
C LYS A 166 -1.39 -23.73 14.06
N HIS A 167 -1.65 -22.44 13.93
CA HIS A 167 -2.86 -21.86 13.33
C HIS A 167 -2.60 -21.20 11.97
N ALA A 168 -1.39 -21.39 11.44
CA ALA A 168 -1.03 -21.18 10.05
C ALA A 168 -2.21 -21.54 9.13
N CYS A 169 -2.74 -20.51 8.47
CA CYS A 169 -3.82 -20.47 7.49
C CYS A 169 -4.78 -21.67 7.44
N LYS A 170 -5.80 -21.67 8.31
CA LYS A 170 -7.01 -22.51 8.12
C LYS A 170 -7.98 -21.97 7.06
N ILE A 171 -7.60 -20.90 6.35
CA ILE A 171 -8.43 -20.40 5.25
C ILE A 171 -8.32 -21.42 4.12
N ASP A 172 -9.47 -21.94 3.71
CA ASP A 172 -9.57 -22.60 2.41
C ASP A 172 -9.44 -21.52 1.33
N VAL A 173 -8.20 -21.34 0.86
CA VAL A 173 -7.83 -20.30 -0.09
C VAL A 173 -8.60 -20.44 -1.41
N GLU A 174 -8.84 -21.67 -1.85
CA GLU A 174 -9.59 -21.92 -3.08
C GLU A 174 -11.06 -21.55 -2.91
N ALA A 175 -11.69 -21.96 -1.81
CA ALA A 175 -13.06 -21.59 -1.51
C ALA A 175 -13.22 -20.06 -1.36
N PHE A 176 -12.26 -19.38 -0.72
CA PHE A 176 -12.30 -17.92 -0.61
C PHE A 176 -12.25 -17.24 -1.98
N GLU A 177 -11.39 -17.70 -2.88
CA GLU A 177 -11.26 -17.14 -4.23
C GLU A 177 -12.50 -17.41 -5.09
N GLN A 178 -13.19 -18.53 -4.87
CA GLN A 178 -14.51 -18.75 -5.48
C GLN A 178 -15.54 -17.75 -4.97
N LYS A 179 -15.51 -17.38 -3.69
CA LYS A 179 -16.39 -16.32 -3.14
C LYS A 179 -16.07 -14.95 -3.74
N VAL A 180 -14.79 -14.63 -3.90
CA VAL A 180 -14.37 -13.41 -4.61
C VAL A 180 -14.93 -13.41 -6.03
N ALA A 181 -14.79 -14.51 -6.76
CA ALA A 181 -15.29 -14.60 -8.12
C ALA A 181 -16.82 -14.48 -8.22
N ASN A 182 -17.57 -15.13 -7.32
CA ASN A 182 -18.99 -15.40 -7.55
C ASN A 182 -19.95 -14.78 -6.53
N ASP A 183 -19.52 -14.58 -5.29
CA ASP A 183 -20.45 -14.38 -4.16
C ASP A 183 -20.40 -12.97 -3.58
N PHE A 184 -19.21 -12.38 -3.43
CA PHE A 184 -19.07 -11.07 -2.79
C PHE A 184 -19.63 -9.94 -3.67
N ASP A 185 -20.34 -8.98 -3.07
CA ASP A 185 -20.85 -7.82 -3.78
C ASP A 185 -19.74 -6.81 -4.14
N ALA A 186 -20.07 -5.79 -4.93
CA ALA A 186 -19.10 -4.81 -5.40
C ALA A 186 -18.43 -4.01 -4.26
N LYS A 187 -19.15 -3.73 -3.16
CA LYS A 187 -18.60 -3.00 -2.01
C LYS A 187 -17.62 -3.87 -1.23
N THR A 188 -17.98 -5.14 -0.99
CA THR A 188 -17.06 -6.12 -0.39
C THR A 188 -15.81 -6.29 -1.26
N LEU A 189 -15.97 -6.41 -2.58
CA LEU A 189 -14.83 -6.50 -3.50
C LEU A 189 -13.95 -5.24 -3.45
N GLY A 190 -14.54 -4.05 -3.39
CA GLY A 190 -13.81 -2.79 -3.25
C GLY A 190 -13.01 -2.69 -1.95
N LEU A 191 -13.62 -3.12 -0.84
CA LEU A 191 -12.96 -3.20 0.46
C LEU A 191 -11.81 -4.23 0.44
N LEU A 192 -12.05 -5.41 -0.13
CA LEU A 192 -11.03 -6.46 -0.26
C LEU A 192 -9.84 -6.01 -1.10
N TRP A 193 -10.08 -5.31 -2.21
CA TRP A 193 -8.99 -4.76 -3.02
C TRP A 193 -8.14 -3.77 -2.23
N ASN A 194 -8.75 -2.87 -1.44
CA ASN A 194 -7.97 -1.93 -0.63
C ASN A 194 -7.13 -2.67 0.43
N TYR A 195 -7.67 -3.70 1.07
CA TYR A 195 -6.89 -4.55 1.98
C TYR A 195 -5.75 -5.27 1.26
N ALA A 196 -5.97 -5.76 0.04
CA ALA A 196 -4.94 -6.41 -0.76
C ALA A 196 -3.81 -5.44 -1.14
N ALA A 197 -4.12 -4.18 -1.46
CA ALA A 197 -3.13 -3.16 -1.74
C ALA A 197 -2.24 -2.84 -0.53
N LEU A 198 -2.85 -2.73 0.66
CA LEU A 198 -2.11 -2.57 1.91
C LEU A 198 -1.24 -3.81 2.22
N ALA A 199 -1.75 -5.02 1.97
CA ALA A 199 -0.99 -6.26 2.15
C ALA A 199 0.18 -6.36 1.17
N TYR A 200 -0.03 -5.96 -0.08
CA TYR A 200 1.01 -5.82 -1.11
C TYR A 200 2.15 -4.90 -0.62
N MET A 201 1.82 -3.71 -0.11
CA MET A 201 2.84 -2.77 0.40
C MET A 201 3.48 -3.21 1.71
N LEU A 202 2.81 -4.01 2.54
CA LEU A 202 3.39 -4.63 3.73
C LEU A 202 4.57 -5.56 3.39
N ALA A 203 4.58 -6.17 2.20
CA ALA A 203 5.71 -7.00 1.77
C ALA A 203 7.02 -6.20 1.71
N THR A 204 6.97 -4.96 1.22
CA THR A 204 8.11 -4.03 1.22
C THR A 204 8.58 -3.74 2.65
N ASP A 205 7.69 -3.39 3.58
CA ASP A 205 8.07 -3.09 4.98
C ASP A 205 8.70 -4.30 5.69
N ARG A 206 8.19 -5.52 5.45
CA ARG A 206 8.76 -6.76 6.01
C ARG A 206 10.19 -7.00 5.51
N TRP A 207 10.41 -6.93 4.20
CA TRP A 207 11.75 -7.10 3.62
C TRP A 207 12.71 -6.01 4.08
N TYR A 208 12.30 -4.76 3.96
CA TYR A 208 13.06 -3.60 4.38
C TYR A 208 13.49 -3.71 5.85
N THR A 209 12.56 -4.03 6.75
CA THR A 209 12.84 -4.17 8.18
C THR A 209 13.81 -5.32 8.47
N GLY A 210 13.64 -6.45 7.79
CA GLY A 210 14.52 -7.62 7.93
C GLY A 210 15.95 -7.33 7.49
N VAL A 211 16.12 -6.66 6.34
CA VAL A 211 17.43 -6.20 5.86
C VAL A 211 18.03 -5.16 6.80
N ARG A 212 17.26 -4.14 7.19
CA ARG A 212 17.70 -3.07 8.09
C ARG A 212 18.24 -3.60 9.41
N LYS A 213 17.57 -4.60 10.00
CA LYS A 213 17.99 -5.23 11.25
C LYS A 213 19.35 -5.92 11.13
N ARG A 214 19.69 -6.47 9.96
CA ARG A 214 20.90 -7.26 9.72
C ARG A 214 22.07 -6.43 9.22
N TYR A 215 21.80 -5.47 8.34
CA TYR A 215 22.83 -4.75 7.58
C TYR A 215 22.77 -3.23 7.76
N GLY A 216 21.82 -2.72 8.54
CA GLY A 216 21.64 -1.30 8.76
C GLY A 216 20.74 -0.61 7.75
N GLU A 217 20.43 0.65 8.06
CA GLU A 217 19.50 1.51 7.33
C GLU A 217 19.92 1.73 5.87
N GLU A 218 21.18 2.09 5.63
CA GLU A 218 21.72 2.41 4.30
C GLU A 218 21.54 1.26 3.31
N ILE A 219 21.88 0.03 3.73
CA ILE A 219 21.72 -1.16 2.89
C ILE A 219 20.26 -1.47 2.59
N ALA A 220 19.38 -1.33 3.58
CA ALA A 220 17.95 -1.57 3.37
C ALA A 220 17.35 -0.57 2.38
N GLN A 221 17.77 0.69 2.49
CA GLN A 221 17.40 1.76 1.58
C GLN A 221 17.91 1.50 0.15
N GLU A 222 19.18 1.13 -0.02
CA GLU A 222 19.72 0.79 -1.34
C GLU A 222 18.96 -0.35 -2.01
N LEU A 223 18.66 -1.43 -1.27
CA LEU A 223 17.90 -2.56 -1.79
C LEU A 223 16.45 -2.18 -2.11
N GLU A 224 15.82 -1.31 -1.33
CA GLU A 224 14.47 -0.83 -1.64
C GLU A 224 14.45 -0.02 -2.94
N LYS A 225 15.45 0.83 -3.18
CA LYS A 225 15.62 1.54 -4.46
C LYS A 225 15.86 0.58 -5.62
N ASP A 226 16.73 -0.41 -5.46
CA ASP A 226 16.97 -1.44 -6.48
C ASP A 226 15.65 -2.15 -6.85
N VAL A 227 14.88 -2.60 -5.85
CA VAL A 227 13.62 -3.31 -6.09
C VAL A 227 12.58 -2.43 -6.78
N TRP A 228 12.37 -1.19 -6.30
CA TRP A 228 11.32 -0.32 -6.81
C TRP A 228 11.66 0.34 -8.14
N ILE A 229 12.92 0.69 -8.35
CA ILE A 229 13.37 1.47 -9.51
C ILE A 229 14.05 0.56 -10.53
N ASP A 230 15.14 -0.12 -10.16
CA ASP A 230 15.99 -0.82 -11.13
C ASP A 230 15.40 -2.16 -11.59
N ARG A 231 14.69 -2.86 -10.71
CA ARG A 231 13.99 -4.13 -11.00
C ARG A 231 12.54 -3.94 -11.43
N GLY A 232 12.07 -2.70 -11.52
CA GLY A 232 10.83 -2.33 -12.16
C GLY A 232 9.55 -2.60 -11.37
N ALA A 233 9.61 -2.65 -10.03
CA ALA A 233 8.38 -2.83 -9.24
C ALA A 233 7.42 -1.63 -9.37
N ALA A 234 7.93 -0.41 -9.57
CA ALA A 234 7.09 0.76 -9.83
C ALA A 234 6.30 0.65 -11.15
N GLU A 235 6.95 0.19 -12.24
CA GLU A 235 6.28 -0.07 -13.51
C GLU A 235 5.23 -1.17 -13.37
N TYR A 236 5.58 -2.24 -12.66
CA TYR A 236 4.66 -3.35 -12.46
C TYR A 236 3.42 -2.91 -11.66
N ASP A 237 3.60 -2.05 -10.65
CA ASP A 237 2.50 -1.48 -9.87
C ASP A 237 1.48 -0.75 -10.76
N LEU A 238 1.97 0.14 -11.63
CA LEU A 238 1.12 0.89 -12.55
C LEU A 238 0.41 -0.02 -13.58
N LYS A 239 1.11 -1.05 -14.08
CA LYS A 239 0.55 -2.02 -15.04
C LYS A 239 -0.66 -2.78 -14.50
N ILE A 240 -0.76 -2.99 -13.19
CA ILE A 240 -1.89 -3.68 -12.58
C ILE A 240 -3.20 -2.94 -12.90
N GLY A 241 -3.24 -1.62 -12.65
CA GLY A 241 -4.39 -0.77 -12.96
C GLY A 241 -4.61 -0.65 -14.46
N GLN A 242 -3.53 -0.47 -15.23
CA GLN A 242 -3.58 -0.37 -16.70
C GLN A 242 -4.25 -1.58 -17.35
N GLU A 243 -3.78 -2.78 -17.01
CA GLU A 243 -4.24 -4.02 -17.62
C GLU A 243 -5.63 -4.43 -17.14
N ALA A 244 -5.95 -4.26 -15.85
CA ALA A 244 -7.28 -4.56 -15.32
C ALA A 244 -8.36 -3.71 -15.98
N MET A 245 -8.07 -2.43 -16.21
CA MET A 245 -8.98 -1.47 -16.83
C MET A 245 -9.00 -1.54 -18.36
N GLY A 246 -8.16 -2.36 -18.99
CA GLY A 246 -8.05 -2.47 -20.45
C GLY A 246 -7.59 -1.18 -21.12
N ILE A 247 -6.71 -0.42 -20.47
CA ILE A 247 -6.23 0.87 -20.97
C ILE A 247 -5.16 0.65 -22.04
N THR A 248 -5.43 1.15 -23.26
CA THR A 248 -4.54 0.99 -24.42
C THR A 248 -4.00 2.31 -24.99
N GLY A 249 -4.38 3.45 -24.42
CA GLY A 249 -3.88 4.77 -24.86
C GLY A 249 -2.44 5.00 -24.43
N ASP A 250 -1.78 5.98 -25.03
CA ASP A 250 -0.39 6.37 -24.77
C ASP A 250 -0.25 7.86 -24.38
N ASP A 251 -1.35 8.49 -23.97
CA ASP A 251 -1.44 9.88 -23.53
C ASP A 251 -1.53 10.01 -22.00
N VAL A 252 -1.70 11.24 -21.50
CA VAL A 252 -1.77 11.50 -20.06
C VAL A 252 -3.09 11.02 -19.47
N GLU A 253 -4.19 11.04 -20.22
CA GLU A 253 -5.45 10.45 -19.78
C GLU A 253 -5.29 8.95 -19.50
N ALA A 254 -4.66 8.20 -20.41
CA ALA A 254 -4.36 6.78 -20.22
C ALA A 254 -3.45 6.54 -19.01
N LEU A 255 -2.45 7.40 -18.78
CA LEU A 255 -1.61 7.33 -17.58
C LEU A 255 -2.40 7.54 -16.29
N LEU A 256 -3.22 8.60 -16.21
CA LEU A 256 -4.02 8.89 -15.02
C LEU A 256 -5.05 7.80 -14.75
N ARG A 257 -5.65 7.20 -15.79
CA ARG A 257 -6.53 6.04 -15.65
C ARG A 257 -5.80 4.83 -15.06
N SER A 258 -4.54 4.63 -15.43
CA SER A 258 -3.73 3.53 -14.91
C SER A 258 -3.44 3.71 -13.43
N PHE A 259 -3.21 4.95 -12.98
CA PHE A 259 -3.02 5.28 -11.58
C PHE A 259 -4.25 5.02 -10.70
N GLN A 260 -5.48 5.13 -11.24
CA GLN A 260 -6.73 4.98 -10.45
C GLN A 260 -6.80 3.67 -9.66
N PHE A 261 -6.10 2.63 -10.12
CA PHE A 261 -6.10 1.31 -9.51
C PHE A 261 -4.70 0.70 -9.38
N ALA A 262 -3.66 1.54 -9.32
CA ALA A 262 -2.32 1.13 -8.94
C ALA A 262 -2.29 0.86 -7.41
N PRO A 263 -1.97 -0.36 -6.95
CA PRO A 263 -2.10 -0.70 -5.52
C PRO A 263 -1.07 0.01 -4.63
N GLY A 264 0.15 0.24 -5.12
CA GLY A 264 1.18 1.01 -4.43
C GLY A 264 0.94 2.52 -4.43
N GLU A 265 0.07 3.01 -5.33
CA GLU A 265 -0.36 4.41 -5.38
C GLU A 265 -1.72 4.59 -4.69
N VAL A 266 -2.83 4.62 -5.44
CA VAL A 266 -4.18 4.87 -4.95
C VAL A 266 -4.64 3.86 -3.89
N GLY A 267 -4.12 2.64 -3.92
CA GLY A 267 -4.44 1.61 -2.93
C GLY A 267 -3.93 1.89 -1.52
N ILE A 268 -2.94 2.79 -1.34
CA ILE A 268 -2.36 3.11 -0.03
C ILE A 268 -2.15 4.62 0.22
N LEU A 269 -2.41 5.46 -0.79
CA LEU A 269 -2.32 6.92 -0.74
C LEU A 269 -3.71 7.54 -0.91
N ASP A 270 -3.95 8.68 -0.26
CA ASP A 270 -5.12 9.52 -0.59
C ASP A 270 -4.75 10.41 -1.78
N VAL A 271 -5.26 10.04 -2.96
CA VAL A 271 -4.86 10.62 -4.25
C VAL A 271 -6.03 11.30 -4.93
N GLU A 272 -5.79 12.52 -5.41
CA GLU A 272 -6.65 13.23 -6.34
C GLU A 272 -6.00 13.31 -7.71
N LEU A 273 -6.74 12.86 -8.74
CA LEU A 273 -6.33 12.85 -10.13
C LEU A 273 -7.15 13.88 -10.91
N GLU A 274 -6.50 14.91 -11.44
CA GLU A 274 -7.13 15.97 -12.23
C GLU A 274 -6.68 15.86 -13.69
N LEU A 275 -7.61 15.55 -14.59
CA LEU A 275 -7.35 15.62 -16.03
C LEU A 275 -7.72 17.01 -16.55
N HIS A 276 -6.76 17.74 -17.12
CA HIS A 276 -7.01 19.03 -17.75
C HIS A 276 -7.41 18.85 -19.23
N ASP A 277 -6.67 18.01 -19.93
CA ASP A 277 -6.99 17.48 -21.27
C ASP A 277 -6.26 16.14 -21.48
N ALA A 278 -6.42 15.49 -22.64
CA ALA A 278 -5.83 14.18 -22.92
C ALA A 278 -4.30 14.12 -22.74
N ASN A 279 -3.60 15.25 -22.87
CA ASN A 279 -2.15 15.38 -22.84
C ASN A 279 -1.62 16.08 -21.59
N HIS A 280 -2.50 16.49 -20.66
CA HIS A 280 -2.12 17.23 -19.45
C HIS A 280 -3.01 16.87 -18.27
N GLY A 281 -2.37 16.52 -17.15
CA GLY A 281 -3.06 16.27 -15.89
C GLY A 281 -2.16 16.43 -14.69
N THR A 282 -2.76 16.43 -13.50
CA THR A 282 -2.04 16.47 -12.23
C THR A 282 -2.49 15.35 -11.29
N LEU A 283 -1.57 14.95 -10.43
CA LEU A 283 -1.76 13.94 -9.40
C LEU A 283 -1.34 14.56 -8.06
N THR A 284 -2.28 14.60 -7.12
CA THR A 284 -2.10 15.23 -5.80
C THR A 284 -2.23 14.18 -4.72
N HIS A 285 -1.19 14.01 -3.90
CA HIS A 285 -1.26 13.20 -2.69
C HIS A 285 -1.67 14.08 -1.52
N HIS A 286 -2.86 13.86 -0.99
CA HIS A 286 -3.35 14.55 0.21
C HIS A 286 -2.75 13.91 1.48
N ALA A 287 -2.70 12.58 1.52
CA ALA A 287 -2.09 11.81 2.60
C ALA A 287 -1.09 10.77 2.06
N CYS A 288 0.00 10.57 2.80
CA CYS A 288 1.06 9.63 2.46
C CYS A 288 1.53 8.89 3.73
N PRO A 289 1.46 7.54 3.77
CA PRO A 289 1.88 6.76 4.92
C PRO A 289 3.33 7.03 5.36
N ALA A 290 4.23 7.35 4.42
CA ALA A 290 5.61 7.69 4.75
C ALA A 290 5.71 9.02 5.52
N LEU A 291 4.97 10.06 5.11
CA LEU A 291 4.94 11.32 5.86
C LEU A 291 4.30 11.13 7.23
N ASP A 292 3.13 10.48 7.26
CA ASP A 292 2.36 10.29 8.48
C ASP A 292 3.12 9.45 9.52
N ARG A 293 3.98 8.55 9.04
CA ARG A 293 4.91 7.82 9.89
C ARG A 293 6.11 8.69 10.26
N PHE A 294 6.87 9.21 9.30
CA PHE A 294 8.25 9.63 9.57
C PHE A 294 8.49 11.13 9.75
N GLU A 295 7.58 12.02 9.30
CA GLU A 295 7.81 13.48 9.21
C GLU A 295 8.21 14.17 10.52
N HIS A 296 7.92 13.56 11.66
CA HIS A 296 8.20 14.17 12.96
C HIS A 296 9.36 13.53 13.73
N PHE A 297 9.94 12.42 13.25
CA PHE A 297 10.99 11.73 14.01
C PHE A 297 12.06 11.01 13.19
N ASP A 298 11.88 10.80 11.88
CA ASP A 298 12.84 10.10 11.03
C ASP A 298 12.95 10.75 9.64
N ASP A 299 13.58 11.93 9.61
CA ASP A 299 13.78 12.71 8.38
C ASP A 299 14.56 11.94 7.31
N LEU A 300 15.46 11.03 7.71
CA LEU A 300 16.26 10.23 6.79
C LEU A 300 15.40 9.18 6.09
N ARG A 301 14.58 8.43 6.85
CA ARG A 301 13.65 7.47 6.26
C ARG A 301 12.59 8.17 5.41
N LEU A 302 12.07 9.31 5.85
CA LEU A 302 11.13 10.10 5.06
C LEU A 302 11.74 10.52 3.72
N ARG A 303 12.94 11.11 3.76
CA ARG A 303 13.64 11.55 2.54
C ARG A 303 13.85 10.38 1.60
N HIS A 304 14.21 9.21 2.11
CA HIS A 304 14.37 8.02 1.30
C HIS A 304 13.09 7.62 0.57
N CYS A 305 11.94 7.56 1.27
CA CYS A 305 10.66 7.24 0.64
C CYS A 305 10.31 8.28 -0.45
N CYS A 306 10.58 9.56 -0.20
CA CYS A 306 10.36 10.61 -1.19
C CYS A 306 11.32 10.50 -2.40
N ASP A 307 12.58 10.10 -2.19
CA ASP A 307 13.54 9.88 -3.28
C ASP A 307 13.07 8.77 -4.22
N ILE A 308 12.45 7.71 -3.68
CA ILE A 308 11.83 6.65 -4.50
C ILE A 308 10.73 7.26 -5.39
N CYS A 309 9.81 8.06 -4.84
CA CYS A 309 8.78 8.72 -5.64
C CYS A 309 9.37 9.67 -6.70
N ILE A 310 10.42 10.42 -6.36
CA ILE A 310 11.12 11.31 -7.31
C ILE A 310 11.68 10.53 -8.50
N ALA A 311 12.16 9.31 -8.28
CA ALA A 311 12.64 8.43 -9.35
C ALA A 311 11.49 7.71 -10.08
N ALA A 312 10.50 7.18 -9.36
CA ALA A 312 9.43 6.36 -9.91
C ALA A 312 8.37 7.14 -10.69
N MET A 313 8.05 8.37 -10.27
CA MET A 313 6.98 9.16 -10.91
C MET A 313 7.28 9.53 -12.37
N PRO A 314 8.52 9.87 -12.78
CA PRO A 314 8.88 9.97 -14.19
C PRO A 314 8.81 8.64 -14.95
N ILE A 315 9.28 7.55 -14.32
CA ILE A 315 9.27 6.21 -14.92
C ILE A 315 7.85 5.79 -15.30
N SER A 316 6.85 6.13 -14.50
CA SER A 316 5.44 5.81 -14.78
C SER A 316 4.95 6.43 -16.11
N GLY A 317 5.36 7.67 -16.40
CA GLY A 317 5.10 8.33 -17.67
C GLY A 317 5.89 7.68 -18.82
N GLU A 318 7.18 7.45 -18.61
CA GLU A 318 8.07 6.86 -19.63
C GLU A 318 7.69 5.43 -20.04
N MET A 319 7.17 4.66 -19.09
CA MET A 319 6.67 3.30 -19.30
C MET A 319 5.53 3.28 -20.32
N LEU A 320 4.64 4.27 -20.26
CA LEU A 320 3.52 4.40 -21.18
C LEU A 320 3.96 5.07 -22.48
N ASN A 321 4.64 6.22 -22.36
CA ASN A 321 5.13 7.01 -23.47
C ASN A 321 6.30 7.90 -23.03
N ARG A 322 7.50 7.66 -23.58
CA ARG A 322 8.73 8.43 -23.28
C ARG A 322 8.63 9.94 -23.56
N LYS A 323 7.58 10.40 -24.23
CA LYS A 323 7.29 11.82 -24.44
C LYS A 323 6.52 12.47 -23.28
N ILE A 324 5.90 11.69 -22.40
CA ILE A 324 5.26 12.19 -21.18
C ILE A 324 6.36 12.60 -20.22
N GLU A 325 6.37 13.88 -19.84
CA GLU A 325 7.23 14.42 -18.80
C GLU A 325 6.46 14.47 -17.49
N CYS A 326 7.11 14.09 -16.39
CA CYS A 326 6.62 14.28 -15.03
C CYS A 326 7.46 15.36 -14.32
N LYS A 327 6.81 16.29 -13.62
CA LYS A 327 7.50 17.29 -12.78
C LYS A 327 6.82 17.40 -11.42
N PRO A 328 7.59 17.42 -10.31
CA PRO A 328 7.02 17.74 -9.01
C PRO A 328 6.64 19.23 -8.99
N LEU A 329 5.37 19.52 -8.71
CA LEU A 329 4.88 20.86 -8.38
C LEU A 329 5.05 21.18 -6.90
N LYS A 330 5.03 20.13 -6.06
CA LYS A 330 5.25 20.22 -4.63
C LYS A 330 5.80 18.92 -4.08
N LEU A 331 6.77 19.03 -3.18
CA LEU A 331 7.30 17.95 -2.36
C LEU A 331 7.24 18.37 -0.87
N PRO A 332 7.42 17.42 0.06
CA PRO A 332 7.57 17.73 1.48
C PRO A 332 8.70 18.74 1.77
N PRO A 333 8.69 19.41 2.94
CA PRO A 333 7.78 19.20 4.08
C PRO A 333 6.39 19.81 3.89
N ARG A 334 5.40 19.31 4.63
CA ARG A 334 4.10 19.98 4.77
C ARG A 334 4.26 21.30 5.54
N ARG A 335 3.50 22.34 5.16
CA ARG A 335 3.45 23.62 5.87
C ARG A 335 2.74 23.48 7.21
N ASP A 336 1.64 22.75 7.20
CA ASP A 336 0.83 22.39 8.35
C ASP A 336 0.08 21.08 8.03
N ALA A 337 -0.70 20.59 8.98
CA ALA A 337 -1.29 19.27 8.85
C ALA A 337 -2.51 19.18 7.91
N ASN A 338 -3.00 20.32 7.38
CA ASN A 338 -3.99 20.34 6.29
C ASN A 338 -3.33 20.48 4.91
N ASP A 339 -2.01 20.58 4.87
CA ASP A 339 -1.26 20.72 3.64
C ASP A 339 -1.09 19.36 2.96
N ILE A 340 -1.12 19.36 1.62
CA ILE A 340 -0.95 18.15 0.83
C ILE A 340 0.48 17.60 0.99
N ALA A 341 0.64 16.29 0.83
CA ALA A 341 1.92 15.60 0.87
C ALA A 341 2.83 16.01 -0.30
N CYS A 342 2.34 15.82 -1.54
CA CYS A 342 3.04 16.20 -2.76
C CYS A 342 2.07 16.37 -3.93
N LYS A 343 2.52 17.06 -4.99
CA LYS A 343 1.76 17.25 -6.23
C LYS A 343 2.68 17.10 -7.43
N TRP A 344 2.20 16.41 -8.45
CA TRP A 344 2.92 16.09 -9.68
C TRP A 344 2.13 16.56 -10.90
N GLU A 345 2.83 17.00 -11.92
CA GLU A 345 2.27 17.37 -13.22
C GLU A 345 2.81 16.42 -14.29
N TYR A 346 1.90 15.87 -15.09
CA TYR A 346 2.22 15.08 -16.27
C TYR A 346 1.83 15.84 -17.53
N ARG A 347 2.75 15.95 -18.50
CA ARG A 347 2.48 16.57 -19.81
C ARG A 347 3.08 15.74 -20.94
N LEU A 348 2.29 15.48 -21.97
CA LEU A 348 2.80 14.94 -23.23
C LEU A 348 3.42 16.09 -24.04
N ARG A 349 4.70 15.96 -24.41
CA ARG A 349 5.35 16.95 -25.28
C ARG A 349 4.68 17.01 -26.66
N ASP A 350 4.56 18.22 -27.19
CA ASP A 350 4.14 18.44 -28.58
C ASP A 350 5.06 17.66 -29.53
N GLN A 351 4.47 17.08 -30.58
CA GLN A 351 5.23 16.48 -31.68
C GLN A 351 5.84 17.64 -32.49
N SER A 352 7.09 18.00 -32.20
CA SER A 352 7.87 18.90 -33.06
C SER A 352 8.43 18.21 -34.29
#